data_AF-A0AAQ3NUN3-F1
#
_entry.id   AF-A0AAQ3NUN3-F1
#
_cell.length_a   1.000
_cell.length_b   1.000
_cell.length_c   1.000
_cell.angle_alpha   90.00
_cell.angle_beta   90.00
_cell.angle_gamma   90.00
#
_symmetry.space_group_name_H-M   'P 1'
#
loop_
_entity.id
_entity.type
_entity.pdbx_description
1 polymer ?
#
loop_
_entity_poly.entity_id
_entity_poly.type
_entity_poly.pdbx_seq_one_letter_code
_entity_poly.pdbx_strand_id
1 'polypeptide(L)'
;MLHYVYGAVKKSMEAYVTRAESNLVEVPLPFPVNSNDEFVSDFRKALERGKSNGNRVRLAVIDHVTSMSCVVIPIKELIQICRKEGVDQVFVDAAHSIGCTDVDMKEIGADFYTSNLHKWFFYPPSIAS
;
A
#
# COMPACT_ATOMS: atom_id res chain seq x y z
N MET A 1 -0.59 9.18 15.04
CA MET A 1 -0.07 7.88 14.55
C MET A 1 0.33 8.08 13.09
N LEU A 2 1.50 7.63 12.65
CA LEU A 2 1.87 7.67 11.23
C LEU A 2 1.20 6.47 10.53
N HIS A 3 0.64 6.71 9.36
CA HIS A 3 -0.09 5.71 8.58
C HIS A 3 0.69 5.44 7.28
N TYR A 4 0.69 4.19 6.81
CA TYR A 4 1.32 3.86 5.53
C TYR A 4 0.66 4.55 4.35
N VAL A 5 -0.66 4.78 4.43
CA VAL A 5 -1.48 5.24 3.31
C VAL A 5 -1.72 6.73 3.40
N TYR A 6 -1.58 7.43 2.27
CA TYR A 6 -1.90 8.85 2.17
C TYR A 6 -3.32 9.15 2.68
N GLY A 7 -3.47 10.23 3.44
CA GLY A 7 -4.73 10.53 4.16
C GLY A 7 -5.96 10.64 3.27
N ALA A 8 -5.82 11.10 2.02
CA ALA A 8 -6.94 11.13 1.08
C ALA A 8 -7.34 9.72 0.62
N VAL A 9 -6.37 8.85 0.32
CA VAL A 9 -6.62 7.45 -0.06
C VAL A 9 -7.30 6.70 1.08
N LYS A 10 -6.85 6.91 2.32
CA LYS A 10 -7.51 6.37 3.52
C LYS A 10 -8.97 6.79 3.61
N LYS A 11 -9.28 8.08 3.47
CA LYS A 11 -10.67 8.59 3.49
C LYS A 11 -11.51 7.99 2.37
N SER A 12 -10.95 7.80 1.18
CA SER A 12 -11.63 7.12 0.08
C SER A 12 -11.94 5.66 0.41
N MET A 13 -11.02 4.94 1.05
CA MET A 13 -11.26 3.59 1.54
C MET A 13 -12.35 3.56 2.62
N GLU A 14 -12.30 4.45 3.61
CA GLU A 14 -13.33 4.56 4.66
C GLU A 14 -14.72 4.80 4.07
N ALA A 15 -14.84 5.72 3.10
CA ALA A 15 -16.10 6.01 2.41
C ALA A 15 -16.62 4.78 1.64
N TYR A 16 -15.74 4.05 0.94
CA TYR A 16 -16.11 2.86 0.19
C TYR A 16 -16.52 1.70 1.11
N VAL A 17 -15.73 1.45 2.15
CA VAL A 17 -15.97 0.39 3.14
C VAL A 17 -17.27 0.62 3.89
N THR A 18 -17.56 1.88 4.25
CA THR A 18 -18.84 2.27 4.88
C THR A 18 -20.02 1.97 3.97
N ARG A 19 -19.91 2.31 2.67
CA ARG A 19 -20.96 2.04 1.68
C ARG A 19 -21.15 0.54 1.40
N ALA A 20 -20.06 -0.23 1.44
CA ALA A 20 -20.05 -1.65 1.13
C ALA A 20 -20.26 -2.55 2.36
N GLU A 21 -20.57 -1.96 3.53
CA GLU A 21 -20.71 -2.67 4.82
C GLU A 21 -19.56 -3.66 5.08
N SER A 22 -18.34 -3.24 4.73
CA SER A 22 -17.12 -4.06 4.80
C SER A 22 -16.26 -3.64 6.00
N ASN A 23 -15.15 -4.36 6.23
CA ASN A 23 -14.19 -4.03 7.28
C ASN A 23 -12.94 -3.37 6.71
N LEU A 24 -12.44 -2.32 7.37
CA LEU A 24 -11.13 -1.73 7.08
C LEU A 24 -10.12 -2.20 8.12
N VAL A 25 -9.01 -2.78 7.67
CA VAL A 25 -7.90 -3.16 8.55
C VAL A 25 -6.70 -2.28 8.26
N GLU A 26 -6.33 -1.46 9.24
CA GLU A 26 -5.14 -0.63 9.15
C GLU A 26 -3.90 -1.38 9.65
N VAL A 27 -2.79 -1.14 8.97
CA VAL A 27 -1.46 -1.51 9.44
C VAL A 27 -0.81 -0.24 10.01
N PRO A 28 -0.27 -0.27 11.23
CA PRO A 28 0.45 0.88 11.78
C PRO A 28 1.88 0.95 11.23
N LEU A 29 2.34 2.14 10.83
CA LEU A 29 3.73 2.35 10.43
C LEU A 29 4.58 2.49 11.71
N PRO A 30 5.47 1.53 12.04
CA PRO A 30 6.38 1.70 13.15
C PRO A 30 7.33 2.85 12.79
N PHE A 31 7.46 3.82 13.69
CA PHE A 31 8.42 4.92 13.50
C PHE A 31 9.16 5.21 14.82
N PRO A 32 10.50 5.31 14.80
CA PRO A 32 11.38 5.14 13.64
C PRO A 32 11.37 3.70 13.08
N VAL A 33 11.61 3.57 11.79
CA VAL A 33 11.69 2.28 11.09
C VAL A 33 13.10 1.72 11.28
N ASN A 34 13.22 0.53 11.85
CA ASN A 34 14.54 -0.08 12.10
C ASN A 34 14.89 -1.17 11.08
N SER A 35 13.90 -1.85 10.50
CA SER A 35 14.14 -2.95 9.54
C SER A 35 12.93 -3.21 8.64
N ASN A 36 13.16 -3.91 7.52
CA ASN A 36 12.09 -4.40 6.66
C ASN A 36 11.26 -5.51 7.32
N ASP A 37 11.88 -6.31 8.18
CA ASP A 37 11.22 -7.43 8.86
C ASP A 37 10.08 -6.95 9.78
N GLU A 38 10.21 -5.76 10.37
CA GLU A 38 9.13 -5.14 11.15
C GLU A 38 7.89 -4.87 10.30
N PHE A 39 8.06 -4.32 9.09
CA PHE A 39 6.94 -4.09 8.15
C PHE A 39 6.24 -5.40 7.81
N VAL A 40 7.03 -6.39 7.45
CA VAL A 40 6.54 -7.70 7.02
C VAL A 40 5.80 -8.39 8.15
N SER A 41 6.32 -8.31 9.38
CA SER A 41 5.69 -8.85 10.58
C SER A 41 4.34 -8.19 10.87
N ASP A 42 4.27 -6.86 10.88
CA ASP A 42 3.03 -6.14 11.19
C ASP A 42 1.99 -6.25 10.06
N PHE A 43 2.45 -6.32 8.80
CA PHE A 43 1.60 -6.60 7.66
C PHE A 43 0.97 -7.99 7.75
N ARG A 44 1.75 -9.03 8.09
CA ARG A 44 1.22 -10.40 8.32
C ARG A 44 0.19 -10.42 9.45
N LYS A 45 0.48 -9.78 10.59
CA LYS A 45 -0.49 -9.67 11.70
C LYS A 45 -1.78 -8.98 11.26
N ALA A 46 -1.70 -7.96 10.41
CA ALA A 46 -2.87 -7.28 9.89
C ALA A 46 -3.68 -8.17 8.93
N LEU A 47 -3.03 -8.92 8.05
CA LEU A 47 -3.70 -9.89 7.18
C LEU A 47 -4.40 -10.98 8.00
N GLU A 48 -3.79 -11.50 9.06
CA GLU A 48 -4.43 -12.46 9.97
C GLU A 48 -5.69 -11.86 10.62
N ARG A 49 -5.62 -10.61 11.10
CA ARG A 49 -6.82 -9.91 11.61
C ARG A 49 -7.89 -9.77 10.54
N GLY A 50 -7.52 -9.40 9.31
CA GLY A 50 -8.44 -9.24 8.19
C GLY A 50 -9.09 -10.53 7.71
N LYS A 51 -8.43 -11.67 7.91
CA LYS A 51 -8.95 -13.01 7.61
C LYS A 51 -9.70 -13.68 8.78
N SER A 52 -9.67 -13.08 9.97
CA SER A 52 -10.37 -13.63 11.14
C SER A 52 -11.88 -13.74 10.91
N ASN A 53 -12.54 -14.65 11.64
CA ASN A 53 -13.98 -14.91 11.55
C ASN A 53 -14.47 -15.36 10.15
N GLY A 54 -13.61 -16.02 9.37
CA GLY A 54 -13.94 -16.49 8.02
C GLY A 54 -13.99 -15.39 6.96
N ASN A 55 -13.51 -14.19 7.29
CA ASN A 55 -13.42 -13.08 6.34
C ASN A 55 -12.33 -13.34 5.29
N ARG A 56 -12.46 -12.64 4.16
CA ARG A 56 -11.47 -12.62 3.09
C ARG A 56 -11.00 -11.20 2.82
N VAL A 57 -9.69 -11.02 2.69
CA VAL A 57 -9.11 -9.74 2.29
C VAL A 57 -9.23 -9.58 0.77
N ARG A 58 -10.09 -8.66 0.34
CA ARG A 58 -10.36 -8.43 -1.09
C ARG A 58 -9.43 -7.41 -1.75
N LEU A 59 -8.88 -6.49 -0.98
CA LEU A 59 -8.02 -5.43 -1.50
C LEU A 59 -6.96 -5.08 -0.47
N ALA A 60 -5.70 -5.07 -0.88
CA ALA A 60 -4.61 -4.45 -0.16
C ALA A 60 -4.19 -3.16 -0.89
N VAL A 61 -4.15 -2.04 -0.17
CA VAL A 61 -3.64 -0.76 -0.67
C VAL A 61 -2.34 -0.45 0.04
N ILE A 62 -1.25 -0.28 -0.71
CA ILE A 62 0.11 -0.17 -0.17
C ILE A 62 0.82 1.01 -0.83
N ASP A 63 1.34 1.95 -0.03
CA ASP A 63 2.20 3.00 -0.56
C ASP A 63 3.59 2.41 -0.89
N HIS A 64 4.16 2.74 -2.05
CA HIS A 64 5.54 2.37 -2.38
C HIS A 64 6.55 3.30 -1.69
N VAL A 65 6.24 4.60 -1.61
CA VAL A 65 6.95 5.56 -0.77
C VAL A 65 5.90 6.33 0.04
N THR A 66 5.95 6.21 1.37
CA THR A 66 4.96 6.85 2.23
C THR A 66 5.09 8.37 2.18
N SER A 67 3.97 9.09 2.12
CA SER A 67 4.00 10.57 2.07
C SER A 67 4.62 11.20 3.34
N MET A 68 4.38 10.60 4.50
CA MET A 68 5.01 10.92 5.78
C MET A 68 5.26 9.58 6.48
N SER A 69 6.49 9.18 6.78
CA SER A 69 7.73 9.95 6.91
C SER A 69 8.74 9.81 5.74
N CYS A 70 8.28 9.61 4.50
CA CYS A 70 9.13 9.40 3.32
C CYS A 70 9.92 8.08 3.37
N VAL A 71 9.24 6.99 3.71
CA VAL A 71 9.86 5.66 3.81
C VAL A 71 9.55 4.82 2.58
N VAL A 72 10.58 4.20 2.00
CA VAL A 72 10.43 3.21 0.92
C VAL A 72 9.95 1.89 1.52
N ILE A 73 8.81 1.40 1.07
CA ILE A 73 8.22 0.14 1.54
C ILE A 73 8.67 -1.02 0.64
N PRO A 74 9.00 -2.21 1.20
CA PRO A 74 9.40 -3.39 0.42
C PRO A 74 8.19 -4.04 -0.30
N ILE A 75 7.57 -3.30 -1.22
CA ILE A 75 6.28 -3.67 -1.84
C ILE A 75 6.32 -5.02 -2.56
N LYS A 76 7.43 -5.40 -3.19
CA LYS A 76 7.57 -6.70 -3.87
C LYS A 76 7.37 -7.86 -2.90
N GLU A 77 7.94 -7.76 -1.70
CA GLU A 77 7.77 -8.78 -0.66
C GLU A 77 6.33 -8.79 -0.11
N LEU A 78 5.76 -7.62 0.15
CA LEU A 78 4.38 -7.52 0.65
C LEU A 78 3.36 -8.07 -0.36
N ILE A 79 3.54 -7.78 -1.65
CA ILE A 79 2.71 -8.32 -2.73
C ILE A 79 2.83 -9.85 -2.79
N GLN A 80 4.05 -10.41 -2.69
CA GLN A 80 4.23 -11.86 -2.65
C GLN A 80 3.51 -12.50 -1.46
N ILE A 81 3.53 -11.85 -0.29
CA ILE A 81 2.76 -12.28 0.88
C ILE A 81 1.26 -12.23 0.56
N CYS A 82 0.75 -11.12 0.02
CA CYS A 82 -0.66 -11.02 -0.40
C CYS A 82 -1.08 -12.17 -1.33
N ARG A 83 -0.26 -12.53 -2.31
CA ARG A 83 -0.54 -13.64 -3.22
C ARG A 83 -0.58 -14.98 -2.52
N LYS A 84 0.39 -15.26 -1.64
CA LYS A 84 0.42 -16.49 -0.84
C LYS A 84 -0.78 -16.59 0.11
N GLU A 85 -1.23 -15.46 0.65
CA GLU A 85 -2.35 -15.37 1.59
C GLU A 85 -3.72 -15.24 0.92
N GLY A 86 -3.80 -15.31 -0.41
CA GLY A 86 -5.06 -15.34 -1.16
C GLY A 86 -5.81 -14.00 -1.23
N VAL A 87 -5.09 -12.87 -1.09
CA VAL A 87 -5.64 -11.52 -1.30
C VAL A 87 -6.04 -11.34 -2.77
N ASP A 88 -7.29 -10.93 -3.02
CA ASP A 88 -7.83 -10.85 -4.39
C ASP A 88 -7.07 -9.83 -5.26
N GLN A 89 -6.89 -8.62 -4.74
CA GLN A 89 -6.30 -7.49 -5.47
C GLN A 89 -5.28 -6.73 -4.62
N VAL A 90 -4.19 -6.28 -5.25
CA VAL A 90 -3.17 -5.43 -4.65
C VAL A 90 -3.01 -4.16 -5.47
N PHE A 91 -3.31 -3.03 -4.85
CA PHE A 91 -3.16 -1.69 -5.39
C PHE A 91 -1.95 -1.03 -4.73
N VAL A 92 -1.02 -0.56 -5.55
CA VAL A 92 0.15 0.20 -5.09
C VAL A 92 -0.05 1.68 -5.38
N ASP A 93 -0.11 2.49 -4.31
CA ASP A 93 0.01 3.94 -4.43
C ASP A 93 1.50 4.30 -4.49
N ALA A 94 1.96 4.61 -5.69
CA ALA A 94 3.33 4.98 -5.97
C ALA A 94 3.45 6.48 -6.28
N ALA A 95 2.56 7.33 -5.74
CA ALA A 95 2.57 8.76 -6.00
C ALA A 95 3.91 9.45 -5.69
N HIS A 96 4.78 8.85 -4.87
CA HIS A 96 6.10 9.36 -4.52
C HIS A 96 7.27 8.51 -5.04
N SER A 97 7.05 7.62 -6.01
CA SER A 97 8.06 6.62 -6.41
C SER A 97 8.63 6.80 -7.82
N ILE A 98 7.81 7.08 -8.83
CA ILE A 98 8.31 7.16 -10.21
C ILE A 98 9.33 8.28 -10.36
N GLY A 99 10.51 7.99 -10.89
CA GLY A 99 11.62 8.95 -11.01
C GLY A 99 12.50 9.08 -9.76
N CYS A 100 12.18 8.42 -8.63
CA CYS A 100 13.03 8.39 -7.45
C CYS A 100 13.35 6.98 -6.91
N THR A 101 12.58 5.96 -7.29
CA THR A 101 12.88 4.55 -7.00
C THR A 101 12.85 3.71 -8.28
N ASP A 102 13.67 2.68 -8.31
CA ASP A 102 13.64 1.67 -9.37
C ASP A 102 12.48 0.69 -9.12
N VAL A 103 11.71 0.41 -10.16
CA VAL A 103 10.62 -0.57 -10.13
C VAL A 103 10.53 -1.29 -11.45
N ASP A 104 10.49 -2.62 -11.41
CA ASP A 104 10.19 -3.45 -12.57
C ASP A 104 8.70 -3.79 -12.57
N MET A 105 7.95 -3.14 -13.45
CA MET A 105 6.50 -3.34 -13.57
C MET A 105 6.10 -4.75 -14.01
N LYS A 106 6.99 -5.51 -14.66
CA LYS A 106 6.74 -6.91 -15.04
C LYS A 106 6.94 -7.85 -13.86
N GLU A 107 7.85 -7.53 -12.95
CA GLU A 107 8.15 -8.37 -11.80
C GLU A 107 7.39 -7.99 -10.52
N ILE A 108 6.84 -6.79 -10.43
CA ILE A 108 6.28 -6.26 -9.18
C ILE A 108 5.04 -7.04 -8.71
N GLY A 109 4.26 -7.57 -9.65
CA GLY A 109 3.12 -8.47 -9.38
C GLY A 109 1.88 -7.79 -8.77
N ALA A 110 1.82 -6.46 -8.75
CA ALA A 110 0.63 -5.70 -8.35
C ALA A 110 -0.47 -5.76 -9.42
N ASP A 111 -1.74 -5.68 -9.02
CA ASP A 111 -2.86 -5.54 -9.97
C ASP A 111 -2.97 -4.11 -10.49
N PHE A 112 -2.68 -3.13 -9.62
CA PHE A 112 -2.68 -1.72 -9.94
C PHE A 112 -1.44 -1.06 -9.37
N TYR A 113 -0.84 -0.13 -10.13
CA TYR A 113 0.28 0.68 -9.69
C TYR A 113 0.10 2.08 -10.25
N THR A 114 -0.16 3.06 -9.40
CA THR A 114 -0.46 4.43 -9.85
C THR A 114 0.57 5.41 -9.33
N SER A 115 0.99 6.37 -10.15
CA SER A 115 2.02 7.33 -9.76
C SER A 115 1.81 8.73 -10.33
N ASN A 116 2.30 9.75 -9.60
CA ASN A 116 2.24 11.13 -10.04
C ASN A 116 3.48 11.46 -10.88
N LEU A 117 3.29 11.76 -12.17
CA LEU A 117 4.38 12.17 -13.06
C LEU A 117 4.85 13.59 -12.76
N HIS A 118 3.99 14.42 -12.15
CA HIS A 118 4.28 15.81 -11.84
C HIS A 118 5.10 16.04 -10.55
N LYS A 119 5.58 14.97 -9.92
CA LYS A 119 6.51 15.06 -8.78
C LYS A 119 7.94 14.86 -9.27
N TRP A 120 8.46 13.65 -9.17
CA TRP A 120 9.86 13.34 -9.44
C TRP A 120 10.16 13.06 -10.91
N PHE A 121 9.13 13.02 -11.75
CA PHE A 121 9.26 12.83 -13.20
C PHE A 121 9.12 14.14 -13.99
N PHE A 122 9.00 15.28 -13.29
CA PHE A 122 9.02 16.64 -13.83
C PHE A 122 8.02 16.93 -14.96
N TYR A 123 6.89 16.22 -15.01
CA TYR A 123 5.79 16.55 -15.91
C TYR A 123 4.98 17.76 -15.38
N PRO A 124 4.21 18.44 -16.25
CA PRO A 124 3.27 19.47 -15.83
C PRO A 124 2.34 19.01 -14.70
N PRO A 125 1.86 19.93 -13.84
CA PRO A 125 0.96 19.61 -12.74
C PRO A 125 -0.26 18.76 -13.16
N SER A 126 -0.76 17.96 -12.23
CA SER A 126 -1.99 17.16 -12.39
C SER A 126 -1.91 15.98 -13.36
N ILE A 127 -0.71 15.55 -13.74
CA ILE A 127 -0.49 14.34 -14.55
C ILE A 127 -0.14 13.15 -13.64
N ALA A 128 -0.87 12.05 -13.80
CA ALA A 128 -0.66 10.77 -13.13
C ALA A 128 -0.91 9.62 -14.12
N SER A 129 -0.30 8.45 -13.84
CA SER A 129 -0.44 7.21 -14.61
C SER A 129 -0.82 6.05 -13.71
#